data_AF-A0A932HFH5-F1
#
_entry.id   AF-A0A932HFH5-F1
#
_cell.length_a   1.000
_cell.length_b   1.000
_cell.length_c   1.000
_cell.angle_alpha   90.00
_cell.angle_beta   90.00
_cell.angle_gamma   90.00
#
_symmetry.space_group_name_H-M   'P 1'
#
loop_
_entity.id
_entity.type
_entity.pdbx_description
1 polymer ?
#
loop_
_entity_poly.entity_id
_entity_poly.type
_entity_poly.pdbx_seq_one_letter_code
_entity_poly.pdbx_strand_id
1 'polypeptide(L)'
;IRHILIRADTGMSSSQIEAKRRQAERLRTEAAGGAWERANQSNEDPNAKAQSGTVGVIGRGETVQPFDDAAFALGPGQVAPVTATPFGFHVIHRPGLGHVREQFRRGVEQRLVARLDSTYLAELPKRLHLKVRSSAAATVREVARDPMEARQSRRVLASFDGGRFTAGDLARWFDLLPAQAAQQIPTATDDDLKSFVQALARNAMLLAETHTAGVELTSEEFGRLRGDVSMQVFELKTALRLDSLAAADTAAGRSRRELAAARVDAYPGRIAEEPQSLVPVPAPLADHLRERVAWRVYPAGLQRAFDLARAQRAALDSAAGRVAPEGRR
;
A
#
# COMPACT_ATOMS: atom_id res chain seq x y z
N ILE A 1 11.70 21.13 -15.43
CA ILE A 1 10.96 21.82 -16.51
C ILE A 1 9.58 22.19 -15.99
N ARG A 2 8.90 23.17 -16.58
CA ARG A 2 7.48 23.44 -16.30
C ARG A 2 6.69 23.64 -17.59
N HIS A 3 5.42 23.28 -17.57
CA HIS A 3 4.52 23.40 -18.71
C HIS A 3 3.12 23.88 -18.32
N ILE A 4 2.39 24.37 -19.32
CA ILE A 4 0.94 24.58 -19.26
C ILE A 4 0.35 23.74 -20.39
N LEU A 5 -0.54 22.81 -20.06
CA LEU A 5 -1.26 22.00 -21.03
C LEU A 5 -2.62 22.63 -21.33
N ILE A 6 -2.94 22.74 -22.61
CA ILE A 6 -4.28 23.02 -23.14
C ILE A 6 -4.70 21.79 -23.95
N ARG A 7 -5.61 20.99 -23.40
CA ARG A 7 -6.02 19.72 -24.01
C ARG A 7 -6.76 19.97 -25.31
N ALA A 8 -6.39 19.18 -26.30
CA ALA A 8 -7.11 19.03 -27.55
C ALA A 8 -7.21 17.54 -27.83
N ASP A 9 -8.40 17.08 -28.21
CA ASP A 9 -8.64 15.69 -28.56
C ASP A 9 -8.84 15.55 -30.08
N THR A 10 -8.74 14.31 -30.57
CA THR A 10 -8.91 13.99 -31.99
C THR A 10 -10.37 14.04 -32.47
N GLY A 11 -11.34 14.18 -31.56
CA GLY A 11 -12.76 14.34 -31.86
C GLY A 11 -13.19 15.81 -32.04
N MET A 12 -12.34 16.76 -31.68
CA MET A 12 -12.56 18.18 -31.90
C MET A 12 -12.51 18.54 -33.38
N SER A 13 -13.42 19.43 -33.80
CA SER A 13 -13.38 20.04 -35.12
C SER A 13 -12.12 20.91 -35.31
N SER A 14 -11.72 21.12 -36.56
CA SER A 14 -10.56 21.96 -36.89
C SER A 14 -10.65 23.37 -36.29
N SER A 15 -11.85 23.94 -36.19
CA SER A 15 -12.07 25.26 -35.58
C SER A 15 -11.85 25.25 -34.06
N GLN A 16 -12.22 24.17 -33.37
CA GLN A 16 -11.98 23.97 -31.94
C GLN A 16 -10.49 23.75 -31.64
N ILE A 17 -9.82 22.90 -32.43
CA ILE A 17 -8.37 22.67 -32.32
C ILE A 17 -7.62 23.98 -32.50
N GLU A 18 -7.99 24.75 -33.52
CA GLU A 18 -7.38 26.05 -33.79
C GLU A 18 -7.67 27.07 -32.66
N ALA A 19 -8.86 27.04 -32.04
CA ALA A 19 -9.16 27.87 -30.87
C ALA A 19 -8.27 27.52 -29.67
N LYS A 20 -8.04 26.23 -29.42
CA LYS A 20 -7.13 25.73 -28.38
C LYS A 20 -5.68 26.12 -28.66
N ARG A 21 -5.23 26.04 -29.91
CA ARG A 21 -3.89 26.54 -30.33
C ARG A 21 -3.74 28.03 -30.05
N ARG A 22 -4.71 28.86 -30.46
CA ARG A 22 -4.70 30.30 -30.18
C ARG A 22 -4.71 30.60 -28.68
N GLN A 23 -5.40 29.80 -27.88
CA GLN A 23 -5.36 29.93 -26.41
C GLN A 23 -3.96 29.65 -25.88
N ALA A 24 -3.31 28.57 -26.32
CA ALA A 24 -1.95 28.26 -25.92
C ALA A 24 -0.96 29.36 -26.32
N GLU A 25 -1.10 29.97 -27.50
CA GLU A 25 -0.23 31.08 -27.95
C GLU A 25 -0.38 32.35 -27.09
N ARG A 26 -1.61 32.66 -26.66
CA ARG A 26 -1.84 33.76 -25.69
C ARG A 26 -1.13 33.49 -24.37
N LEU A 27 -1.32 32.28 -23.82
CA LEU A 27 -0.68 31.87 -22.57
C LEU A 27 0.84 31.84 -22.67
N ARG A 28 1.39 31.45 -23.84
CA ARG A 28 2.82 31.50 -24.13
C ARG A 28 3.35 32.94 -24.10
N THR A 29 2.61 33.88 -24.69
CA THR A 29 2.95 35.31 -24.66
C THR A 29 2.96 35.85 -23.23
N GLU A 30 1.93 35.52 -22.43
CA GLU A 30 1.88 35.89 -21.01
C GLU A 30 3.04 35.29 -20.20
N ALA A 31 3.33 34.00 -20.41
CA ALA A 31 4.42 33.29 -19.77
C ALA A 31 5.80 33.90 -20.11
N ALA A 32 6.02 34.25 -21.38
CA ALA A 32 7.24 34.91 -21.84
C ALA A 32 7.39 36.34 -21.28
N GLY A 33 6.26 37.02 -21.00
CA GLY A 33 6.23 38.30 -20.30
C GLY A 33 6.42 38.21 -18.78
N GLY A 34 6.75 37.03 -18.24
CA GLY A 34 7.01 36.81 -16.81
C GLY A 34 5.75 36.52 -15.97
N ALA A 35 4.56 36.43 -16.58
CA ALA A 35 3.30 36.16 -15.89
C ALA A 35 2.95 34.65 -15.87
N TRP A 36 3.94 33.78 -15.64
CA TRP A 36 3.76 32.33 -15.70
C TRP A 36 2.66 31.83 -14.75
N GLU A 37 2.65 32.32 -13.52
CA GLU A 37 1.77 31.85 -12.45
C GLU A 37 0.32 32.20 -12.75
N ARG A 38 0.08 33.31 -13.46
CA ARG A 38 -1.23 33.68 -14.00
C ARG A 38 -1.62 32.76 -15.15
N ALA A 39 -0.74 32.56 -16.12
CA ALA A 39 -0.98 31.68 -17.26
C ALA A 39 -1.25 30.22 -16.82
N ASN A 40 -0.55 29.74 -15.78
CA ASN A 40 -0.73 28.40 -15.20
C ASN A 40 -2.11 28.18 -14.58
N GLN A 41 -2.89 29.23 -14.30
CA GLN A 41 -4.28 29.06 -13.87
C GLN A 41 -5.13 28.38 -14.93
N SER A 42 -4.76 28.51 -16.22
CA SER A 42 -5.41 27.82 -17.34
C SER A 42 -4.84 26.43 -17.64
N ASN A 43 -3.93 25.90 -16.81
CA ASN A 43 -3.33 24.60 -17.05
C ASN A 43 -4.36 23.46 -16.85
N GLU A 44 -4.54 22.64 -17.88
CA GLU A 44 -5.47 21.50 -17.88
C GLU A 44 -4.79 20.17 -17.47
N ASP A 45 -3.51 20.22 -17.07
CA ASP A 45 -2.86 19.15 -16.30
C ASP A 45 -3.01 19.44 -14.79
N PRO A 46 -3.82 18.69 -14.04
CA PRO A 46 -4.08 18.97 -12.62
C PRO A 46 -2.85 18.79 -11.73
N ASN A 47 -1.99 17.81 -12.05
CA ASN A 47 -0.79 17.53 -11.26
C ASN A 47 0.23 18.65 -11.44
N ALA A 48 0.48 19.03 -12.70
CA ALA A 48 1.37 20.14 -12.99
C ALA A 48 0.79 21.46 -12.46
N LYS A 49 -0.50 21.73 -12.65
CA LYS A 49 -1.16 22.95 -12.15
C LYS A 49 -0.96 23.15 -10.65
N ALA A 50 -1.16 22.08 -9.86
CA ALA A 50 -0.97 22.10 -8.41
C ALA A 50 0.47 22.42 -7.98
N GLN A 51 1.44 22.22 -8.87
CA GLN A 51 2.87 22.45 -8.62
C GLN A 51 3.44 23.56 -9.52
N SER A 52 2.67 24.61 -9.76
CA SER A 52 3.08 25.78 -10.57
C SER A 52 3.55 25.43 -11.99
N GLY A 53 2.97 24.39 -12.56
CA GLY A 53 3.27 23.85 -13.88
C GLY A 53 4.47 22.91 -13.92
N THR A 54 5.15 22.63 -12.81
CA THR A 54 6.37 21.81 -12.85
C THR A 54 6.08 20.34 -13.15
N VAL A 55 6.95 19.73 -13.95
CA VAL A 55 7.00 18.27 -14.17
C VAL A 55 8.17 17.63 -13.41
N GLY A 56 8.77 18.37 -12.48
CA GLY A 56 9.94 17.95 -11.73
C GLY A 56 11.22 17.87 -12.57
N VAL A 57 12.10 16.96 -12.16
CA VAL A 57 13.36 16.62 -12.84
C VAL A 57 13.09 15.50 -13.83
N ILE A 58 13.20 15.84 -15.12
CA ILE A 58 12.99 14.91 -16.23
C ILE A 58 14.31 14.59 -16.93
N GLY A 59 14.47 13.33 -17.34
CA GLY A 59 15.48 12.86 -18.29
C GLY A 59 14.94 12.84 -19.72
N ARG A 60 15.83 12.76 -20.72
CA ARG A 60 15.42 12.58 -22.13
C ARG A 60 14.68 11.27 -22.30
N GLY A 61 13.61 11.29 -23.09
CA GLY A 61 12.77 10.11 -23.37
C GLY A 61 11.78 9.74 -22.26
N GLU A 62 11.67 10.54 -21.19
CA GLU A 62 10.66 10.37 -20.14
C GLU A 62 9.34 11.08 -20.48
N THR A 63 9.35 11.88 -21.54
CA THR A 63 8.17 12.57 -22.06
C THR A 63 7.96 12.21 -23.53
N VAL A 64 6.77 12.50 -24.07
CA VAL A 64 6.51 12.29 -25.49
C VAL A 64 7.47 13.13 -26.34
N GLN A 65 7.97 12.54 -27.42
CA GLN A 65 9.07 13.09 -28.21
C GLN A 65 8.93 14.59 -28.56
N PRO A 66 7.77 15.10 -29.03
CA PRO A 66 7.64 16.53 -29.34
C PRO A 66 7.86 17.44 -28.12
N PHE A 67 7.41 17.01 -26.94
CA PHE A 67 7.64 17.73 -25.70
C PHE A 67 9.12 17.66 -25.29
N ASP A 68 9.73 16.48 -25.38
CA ASP A 68 11.14 16.25 -25.04
C ASP A 68 12.05 17.14 -25.88
N ASP A 69 11.87 17.12 -27.21
CA ASP A 69 12.65 17.91 -28.16
C ASP A 69 12.57 19.41 -27.84
N ALA A 70 11.35 19.92 -27.60
CA ALA A 70 11.13 21.32 -27.24
C ALA A 70 11.72 21.67 -25.86
N ALA A 71 11.52 20.84 -24.83
CA ALA A 71 11.99 21.10 -23.47
C ALA A 71 13.51 21.12 -23.37
N PHE A 72 14.20 20.22 -24.07
CA PHE A 72 15.65 20.09 -24.03
C PHE A 72 16.39 21.02 -25.00
N ALA A 73 15.69 21.63 -25.96
CA ALA A 73 16.24 22.70 -26.80
C ALA A 73 16.32 24.05 -26.06
N LEU A 74 15.58 24.23 -24.96
CA LEU A 74 15.51 25.51 -24.22
C LEU A 74 16.77 25.77 -23.39
N GLY A 75 17.25 27.01 -23.45
CA GLY A 75 18.15 27.60 -22.47
C GLY A 75 17.43 28.03 -21.18
N PRO A 76 18.17 28.32 -20.09
CA PRO A 76 17.57 28.82 -18.85
C PRO A 76 16.78 30.12 -19.04
N GLY A 77 15.59 30.20 -18.47
CA GLY A 77 14.64 31.32 -18.58
C GLY A 77 13.80 31.33 -19.86
N GLN A 78 14.02 30.41 -20.80
CA GLN A 78 13.35 30.44 -22.09
C GLN A 78 11.99 29.73 -22.09
N VAL A 79 11.07 30.25 -22.91
CA VAL A 79 9.76 29.67 -23.22
C VAL A 79 9.77 29.21 -24.68
N ALA A 80 9.44 27.94 -24.92
CA ALA A 80 9.36 27.37 -26.26
C ALA A 80 8.21 27.98 -27.09
N PRO A 81 8.23 27.80 -28.42
CA PRO A 81 7.01 27.86 -29.23
C PRO A 81 5.96 26.87 -28.68
N VAL A 82 4.68 27.13 -28.97
CA VAL A 82 3.62 26.19 -28.60
C VAL A 82 3.88 24.84 -29.24
N THR A 83 3.95 23.81 -28.41
CA THR A 83 4.32 22.45 -28.80
C THR A 83 3.08 21.57 -28.82
N ALA A 84 2.74 21.03 -29.99
CA ALA A 84 1.63 20.09 -30.13
C ALA A 84 2.09 18.67 -29.78
N THR A 85 1.28 17.95 -29.01
CA THR A 85 1.45 16.53 -28.66
C THR A 85 0.10 15.81 -28.77
N PRO A 86 0.04 14.48 -28.62
CA PRO A 86 -1.24 13.75 -28.54
C PRO A 86 -2.16 14.20 -27.40
N PHE A 87 -1.64 14.91 -26.39
CA PHE A 87 -2.42 15.41 -25.27
C PHE A 87 -2.99 16.81 -25.50
N GLY A 88 -2.56 17.51 -26.55
CA GLY A 88 -2.95 18.86 -26.88
C GLY A 88 -1.76 19.80 -27.08
N PHE A 89 -1.93 21.07 -26.71
CA PHE A 89 -0.93 22.12 -26.89
C PHE A 89 -0.24 22.46 -25.58
N HIS A 90 1.09 22.50 -25.61
CA HIS A 90 1.92 22.79 -24.45
C HIS A 90 2.65 24.12 -24.61
N VAL A 91 2.59 24.94 -23.57
CA VAL A 91 3.54 26.04 -23.35
C VAL A 91 4.62 25.52 -22.43
N ILE A 92 5.87 25.42 -22.92
CA ILE A 92 6.97 24.80 -22.18
C ILE A 92 7.96 25.89 -21.78
N HIS A 93 8.39 25.89 -20.52
CA HIS A 93 9.38 26.81 -19.99
C HIS A 93 10.45 26.08 -19.19
N ARG A 94 11.69 26.51 -19.39
CA ARG A 94 12.83 26.11 -18.57
C ARG A 94 13.18 27.25 -17.63
N PRO A 95 12.78 27.21 -16.35
CA PRO A 95 13.15 28.24 -15.39
C PRO A 95 14.68 28.42 -15.29
N GLY A 96 15.11 29.64 -14.97
CA GLY A 96 16.51 29.91 -14.65
C GLY A 96 16.97 29.09 -13.45
N LEU A 97 18.18 28.54 -13.49
CA LEU A 97 18.69 27.62 -12.46
C LEU A 97 18.63 28.21 -11.04
N GLY A 98 18.83 29.52 -10.88
CA GLY A 98 18.72 30.19 -9.57
C GLY A 98 17.36 30.02 -8.91
N HIS A 99 16.26 30.06 -9.69
CA HIS A 99 14.89 29.97 -9.18
C HIS A 99 14.51 28.54 -8.76
N VAL A 100 15.14 27.53 -9.36
CA VAL A 100 14.78 26.12 -9.15
C VAL A 100 15.90 25.31 -8.52
N ARG A 101 17.01 25.93 -8.11
CA ARG A 101 18.22 25.22 -7.65
C ARG A 101 17.92 24.18 -6.58
N GLU A 102 17.19 24.58 -5.54
CA GLU A 102 16.92 23.71 -4.41
C GLU A 102 15.91 22.60 -4.77
N GLN A 103 14.85 22.94 -5.51
CA GLN A 103 13.90 21.95 -6.03
C GLN A 103 14.60 20.94 -6.96
N PHE A 104 15.49 21.41 -7.84
CA PHE A 104 16.27 20.59 -8.75
C PHE A 104 17.24 19.68 -7.97
N ARG A 105 17.95 20.22 -6.97
CA ARG A 105 18.85 19.44 -6.11
C ARG A 105 18.09 18.30 -5.42
N ARG A 106 16.97 18.59 -4.76
CA ARG A 106 16.14 17.58 -4.10
C ARG A 106 15.58 16.55 -5.08
N GLY A 107 15.12 17.00 -6.25
CA GLY A 107 14.61 16.09 -7.28
C GLY A 107 15.69 15.17 -7.85
N VAL A 108 16.90 15.67 -8.07
CA VAL A 108 18.04 14.85 -8.49
C VAL A 108 18.44 13.86 -7.39
N GLU A 109 18.53 14.33 -6.14
CA GLU A 109 18.84 13.49 -4.98
C GLU A 109 17.85 12.33 -4.84
N GLN A 110 16.54 12.62 -4.86
CA GLN A 110 15.49 11.60 -4.81
C GLN A 110 15.62 10.58 -5.94
N ARG A 111 15.90 11.03 -7.18
CA ARG A 111 16.07 10.12 -8.32
C ARG A 111 17.34 9.27 -8.20
N LEU A 112 18.43 9.84 -7.69
CA LEU A 112 19.67 9.11 -7.46
C LEU A 112 19.47 8.07 -6.36
N VAL A 113 18.88 8.44 -5.22
CA VAL A 113 18.58 7.51 -4.12
C VAL A 113 17.67 6.38 -4.62
N ALA A 114 16.56 6.69 -5.30
CA ALA A 114 15.67 5.66 -5.83
C ALA A 114 16.39 4.70 -6.80
N ARG A 115 17.33 5.20 -7.60
CA ARG A 115 18.15 4.38 -8.49
C ARG A 115 19.12 3.50 -7.70
N LEU A 116 19.81 4.08 -6.72
CA LEU A 116 20.75 3.37 -5.86
C LEU A 116 20.05 2.28 -5.05
N ASP A 117 18.90 2.57 -4.47
CA ASP A 117 18.07 1.61 -3.75
C ASP A 117 17.64 0.47 -4.67
N SER A 118 17.15 0.79 -5.88
CA SER A 118 16.77 -0.22 -6.88
C SER A 118 17.94 -1.13 -7.25
N THR A 119 19.12 -0.55 -7.54
CA THR A 119 20.33 -1.32 -7.84
C THR A 119 20.77 -2.17 -6.65
N TYR A 120 20.77 -1.61 -5.45
CA TYR A 120 21.11 -2.32 -4.22
C TYR A 120 20.19 -3.52 -4.00
N LEU A 121 18.88 -3.33 -4.11
CA LEU A 121 17.88 -4.38 -3.95
C LEU A 121 17.95 -5.46 -5.05
N ALA A 122 18.32 -5.09 -6.28
CA ALA A 122 18.47 -6.01 -7.39
C ALA A 122 19.72 -6.90 -7.22
N GLU A 123 20.82 -6.34 -6.72
CA GLU A 123 22.07 -7.08 -6.50
C GLU A 123 22.08 -7.88 -5.19
N LEU A 124 21.19 -7.54 -4.23
CA LEU A 124 21.15 -8.17 -2.91
C LEU A 124 21.05 -9.71 -2.94
N PRO A 125 20.13 -10.33 -3.73
CA PRO A 125 20.05 -11.79 -3.82
C PRO A 125 21.33 -12.44 -4.33
N LYS A 126 22.05 -11.77 -5.24
CA LYS A 126 23.30 -12.28 -5.80
C LYS A 126 24.43 -12.15 -4.77
N ARG A 127 24.55 -10.98 -4.12
CA ARG A 127 25.58 -10.70 -3.11
C ARG A 127 25.48 -11.62 -1.90
N LEU A 128 24.26 -11.95 -1.47
CA LEU A 128 24.00 -12.86 -0.35
C LEU A 128 23.71 -14.31 -0.78
N HIS A 129 24.04 -14.67 -2.02
CA HIS A 129 23.92 -16.05 -2.53
C HIS A 129 22.56 -16.72 -2.25
N LEU A 130 21.46 -16.02 -2.55
CA LEU A 130 20.10 -16.50 -2.36
C LEU A 130 19.88 -17.81 -3.11
N LYS A 131 19.40 -18.82 -2.40
CA LYS A 131 19.00 -20.13 -2.93
C LYS A 131 17.57 -20.44 -2.51
N VAL A 132 16.65 -20.45 -3.48
CA VAL A 132 15.27 -20.89 -3.28
C VAL A 132 15.21 -22.41 -3.42
N ARG A 133 14.52 -23.10 -2.51
CA ARG A 133 14.35 -24.56 -2.55
C ARG A 133 13.43 -24.97 -3.70
N SER A 134 13.69 -26.12 -4.31
CA SER A 134 12.80 -26.69 -5.35
C SER A 134 11.39 -26.96 -4.82
N SER A 135 11.27 -27.35 -3.55
CA SER A 135 9.99 -27.60 -2.85
C SER A 135 9.26 -26.32 -2.43
N ALA A 136 9.78 -25.13 -2.75
CA ALA A 136 9.23 -23.87 -2.29
C ALA A 136 7.79 -23.67 -2.78
N ALA A 137 7.51 -23.90 -4.06
CA ALA A 137 6.16 -23.73 -4.63
C ALA A 137 5.10 -24.58 -3.92
N ALA A 138 5.39 -25.87 -3.70
CA ALA A 138 4.50 -26.78 -2.97
C ALA A 138 4.26 -26.29 -1.53
N THR A 139 5.32 -25.81 -0.87
CA THR A 139 5.22 -25.23 0.48
C THR A 139 4.39 -23.96 0.49
N VAL A 140 4.51 -23.06 -0.49
CA VAL A 140 3.68 -21.84 -0.57
C VAL A 140 2.20 -22.20 -0.64
N ARG A 141 1.83 -23.19 -1.48
CA ARG A 141 0.44 -23.64 -1.59
C ARG A 141 -0.07 -24.29 -0.30
N GLU A 142 0.78 -24.99 0.43
CA GLU A 142 0.45 -25.54 1.74
C GLU A 142 0.18 -24.43 2.76
N VAL A 143 1.11 -23.46 2.87
CA VAL A 143 0.96 -22.30 3.76
C VAL A 143 -0.27 -21.48 3.41
N ALA A 144 -0.59 -21.32 2.12
CA ALA A 144 -1.79 -20.58 1.70
C ALA A 144 -3.11 -21.22 2.14
N ARG A 145 -3.14 -22.54 2.36
CA ARG A 145 -4.35 -23.24 2.83
C ARG A 145 -4.56 -23.05 4.33
N ASP A 146 -3.48 -23.10 5.12
CA ASP A 146 -3.52 -22.82 6.55
C ASP A 146 -2.29 -22.02 7.00
N PRO A 147 -2.33 -20.69 6.85
CA PRO A 147 -1.22 -19.84 7.28
C PRO A 147 -1.01 -19.92 8.80
N MET A 148 -2.06 -20.14 9.59
CA MET A 148 -1.97 -20.15 11.04
C MET A 148 -1.16 -21.36 11.53
N GLU A 149 -1.44 -22.56 11.01
CA GLU A 149 -0.68 -23.77 11.34
C GLU A 149 0.80 -23.62 10.92
N ALA A 150 1.04 -23.01 9.76
CA ALA A 150 2.38 -22.82 9.23
C ALA A 150 3.27 -21.84 10.03
N ARG A 151 2.72 -20.99 10.92
CA ARG A 151 3.50 -19.94 11.64
C ARG A 151 4.70 -20.47 12.42
N GLN A 152 4.59 -21.68 12.97
CA GLN A 152 5.68 -22.31 13.73
C GLN A 152 6.62 -23.15 12.86
N SER A 153 6.30 -23.31 11.58
CA SER A 153 7.07 -24.15 10.67
C SER A 153 8.46 -23.57 10.42
N ARG A 154 9.48 -24.37 10.74
CA ARG A 154 10.88 -24.05 10.45
C ARG A 154 11.35 -24.55 9.08
N ARG A 155 10.42 -25.06 8.25
CA ARG A 155 10.74 -25.56 6.90
C ARG A 155 11.31 -24.43 6.07
N VAL A 156 12.54 -24.60 5.58
CA VAL A 156 13.26 -23.57 4.82
C VAL A 156 12.71 -23.49 3.40
N LEU A 157 12.32 -22.28 2.99
CA LEU A 157 11.89 -21.93 1.64
C LEU A 157 13.04 -21.35 0.82
N ALA A 158 13.86 -20.52 1.46
CA ALA A 158 15.08 -19.98 0.86
C ALA A 158 16.18 -19.81 1.91
N SER A 159 17.44 -19.87 1.48
CA SER A 159 18.62 -19.60 2.29
C SER A 159 19.50 -18.56 1.62
N PHE A 160 20.22 -17.76 2.40
CA PHE A 160 21.14 -16.73 1.95
C PHE A 160 22.22 -16.53 3.01
N ASP A 161 23.30 -15.85 2.68
CA ASP A 161 24.38 -15.56 3.62
C ASP A 161 23.85 -14.68 4.75
N GLY A 162 24.01 -15.12 5.99
CA GLY A 162 23.47 -14.45 7.17
C GLY A 162 22.04 -14.84 7.56
N GLY A 163 21.37 -15.74 6.83
CA GLY A 163 20.02 -16.15 7.25
C GLY A 163 19.27 -17.17 6.39
N ARG A 164 17.98 -17.29 6.70
CA ARG A 164 17.04 -18.16 5.99
C ARG A 164 15.63 -17.58 6.05
N PHE A 165 14.84 -17.89 5.03
CA PHE A 165 13.42 -17.59 4.98
C PHE A 165 12.64 -18.91 5.05
N THR A 166 11.70 -19.00 5.99
CA THR A 166 10.97 -20.23 6.33
C THR A 166 9.48 -20.14 6.00
N ALA A 167 8.80 -21.28 6.05
CA ALA A 167 7.34 -21.34 5.94
C ALA A 167 6.65 -20.52 7.04
N GLY A 168 7.21 -20.46 8.26
CA GLY A 168 6.71 -19.59 9.32
C GLY A 168 6.87 -18.10 9.03
N ASP A 169 7.98 -17.70 8.38
CA ASP A 169 8.15 -16.32 7.91
C ASP A 169 7.12 -15.97 6.85
N LEU A 170 6.93 -16.86 5.86
CA LEU A 170 5.91 -16.71 4.83
C LEU A 170 4.50 -16.59 5.44
N ALA A 171 4.17 -17.44 6.41
CA ALA A 171 2.87 -17.41 7.09
C ALA A 171 2.55 -16.06 7.74
N ARG A 172 3.55 -15.36 8.31
CA ARG A 172 3.36 -14.00 8.84
C ARG A 172 3.07 -12.98 7.75
N TRP A 173 3.64 -13.15 6.56
CA TRP A 173 3.36 -12.28 5.42
C TRP A 173 1.92 -12.40 4.92
N PHE A 174 1.26 -13.55 5.07
CA PHE A 174 -0.12 -13.74 4.66
C PHE A 174 -1.12 -12.81 5.36
N ASP A 175 -0.81 -12.34 6.58
CA ASP A 175 -1.64 -11.34 7.27
C ASP A 175 -1.60 -9.96 6.58
N LEU A 176 -0.56 -9.70 5.79
CA LEU A 176 -0.31 -8.44 5.10
C LEU A 176 -0.61 -8.53 3.59
N LEU A 177 -0.87 -9.72 3.06
CA LEU A 177 -1.14 -9.91 1.64
C LEU A 177 -2.55 -9.40 1.29
N PRO A 178 -2.70 -8.64 0.19
CA PRO A 178 -4.01 -8.34 -0.36
C PRO A 178 -4.78 -9.62 -0.67
N ALA A 179 -6.10 -9.61 -0.45
CA ALA A 179 -6.95 -10.79 -0.67
C ALA A 179 -6.84 -11.34 -2.11
N GLN A 180 -6.69 -10.46 -3.10
CA GLN A 180 -6.52 -10.85 -4.50
C GLN A 180 -5.22 -11.63 -4.73
N ALA A 181 -4.13 -11.27 -4.05
CA ALA A 181 -2.86 -11.97 -4.19
C ALA A 181 -2.96 -13.40 -3.63
N ALA A 182 -3.62 -13.57 -2.48
CA ALA A 182 -3.83 -14.89 -1.88
C ALA A 182 -4.67 -15.83 -2.77
N GLN A 183 -5.68 -15.29 -3.47
CA GLN A 183 -6.54 -16.06 -4.37
C GLN A 183 -5.84 -16.61 -5.61
N GLN A 184 -4.73 -15.98 -6.04
CA GLN A 184 -3.98 -16.41 -7.23
C GLN A 184 -3.00 -17.56 -6.95
N ILE A 185 -2.64 -17.78 -5.68
CA ILE A 185 -1.62 -18.77 -5.29
C ILE A 185 -1.96 -20.21 -5.73
N PRO A 186 -3.20 -20.71 -5.60
CA PRO A 186 -3.51 -22.08 -6.02
C PRO A 186 -3.29 -22.33 -7.51
N THR A 187 -3.51 -21.31 -8.35
CA THR A 187 -3.44 -21.40 -9.82
C THR A 187 -2.11 -20.92 -10.41
N ALA A 188 -1.27 -20.26 -9.61
CA ALA A 188 0.05 -19.78 -10.05
C ALA A 188 0.98 -20.93 -10.44
N THR A 189 1.90 -20.67 -11.37
CA THR A 189 2.92 -21.64 -11.77
C THR A 189 3.97 -21.81 -10.66
N ASP A 190 4.70 -22.92 -10.69
CA ASP A 190 5.77 -23.14 -9.71
C ASP A 190 6.88 -22.08 -9.76
N ASP A 191 7.17 -21.54 -10.95
CA ASP A 191 8.19 -20.51 -11.12
C ASP A 191 7.71 -19.14 -10.65
N ASP A 192 6.43 -18.82 -10.83
CA ASP A 192 5.82 -17.63 -10.22
C ASP A 192 5.88 -17.71 -8.69
N LEU A 193 5.58 -18.88 -8.11
CA LEU A 193 5.63 -19.07 -6.66
C LEU A 193 7.06 -19.03 -6.11
N LYS A 194 8.06 -19.51 -6.85
CA LYS A 194 9.47 -19.35 -6.47
C LYS A 194 9.90 -17.89 -6.54
N SER A 195 9.48 -17.16 -7.58
CA SER A 195 9.75 -15.72 -7.72
C SER A 195 9.09 -14.92 -6.60
N PHE A 196 7.89 -15.31 -6.18
CA PHE A 196 7.21 -14.77 -5.02
C PHE A 196 8.02 -15.00 -3.73
N VAL A 197 8.53 -16.21 -3.50
CA VAL A 197 9.42 -16.51 -2.36
C VAL A 197 10.70 -15.67 -2.41
N GLN A 198 11.30 -15.51 -3.59
CA GLN A 198 12.49 -14.66 -3.77
C GLN A 198 12.19 -13.20 -3.41
N ALA A 199 11.04 -12.66 -3.82
CA ALA A 199 10.64 -11.30 -3.49
C ALA A 199 10.47 -11.10 -1.98
N LEU A 200 9.89 -12.06 -1.25
CA LEU A 200 9.74 -11.98 0.20
C LEU A 200 11.05 -12.24 0.95
N ALA A 201 11.88 -13.16 0.47
CA ALA A 201 13.20 -13.43 1.05
C ALA A 201 14.13 -12.21 0.94
N ARG A 202 13.91 -11.31 -0.04
CA ARG A 202 14.62 -10.03 -0.12
C ARG A 202 14.40 -9.14 1.11
N ASN A 203 13.21 -9.16 1.72
CA ASN A 203 12.96 -8.40 2.94
C ASN A 203 13.74 -9.00 4.14
N ALA A 204 13.83 -10.34 4.20
CA ALA A 204 14.65 -11.00 5.22
C ALA A 204 16.15 -10.71 5.05
N MET A 205 16.62 -10.65 3.81
CA MET A 205 18.00 -10.24 3.48
C MET A 205 18.28 -8.79 3.88
N LEU A 206 17.33 -7.87 3.63
CA LEU A 206 17.46 -6.48 4.08
C LEU A 206 17.60 -6.39 5.59
N LEU A 207 16.78 -7.13 6.34
CA LEU A 207 16.86 -7.16 7.80
C LEU A 207 18.21 -7.70 8.30
N ALA A 208 18.77 -8.70 7.62
CA ALA A 208 20.09 -9.22 7.94
C ALA A 208 21.20 -8.16 7.69
N GLU A 209 21.11 -7.43 6.59
CA GLU A 209 22.04 -6.33 6.29
C GLU A 209 21.90 -5.18 7.29
N THR A 210 20.69 -4.79 7.67
CA THR A 210 20.47 -3.72 8.66
C THR A 210 21.06 -4.10 10.01
N HIS A 211 20.88 -5.35 10.45
CA HIS A 211 21.49 -5.84 11.68
C HIS A 211 23.02 -5.82 11.61
N THR A 212 23.59 -6.25 10.49
CA THR A 212 25.05 -6.26 10.28
C THR A 212 25.62 -4.84 10.26
N ALA A 213 24.87 -3.88 9.71
CA ALA A 213 25.25 -2.48 9.67
C ALA A 213 25.00 -1.72 10.99
N GLY A 214 24.46 -2.39 12.03
CA GLY A 214 24.11 -1.75 13.30
C GLY A 214 23.00 -0.71 13.18
N VAL A 215 22.13 -0.85 12.17
CA VAL A 215 20.95 0.00 12.00
C VAL A 215 19.88 -0.47 12.97
N GLU A 216 19.63 0.34 13.99
CA GLU A 216 18.61 0.11 15.00
C GLU A 216 17.50 1.16 14.90
N LEU A 217 16.32 0.80 15.42
CA LEU A 217 15.23 1.76 15.59
C LEU A 217 15.64 2.82 16.62
N THR A 218 15.39 4.08 16.30
CA THR A 218 15.54 5.17 17.26
C THR A 218 14.56 5.02 18.42
N SER A 219 14.85 5.67 19.55
CA SER A 219 13.92 5.71 20.69
C SER A 219 12.55 6.29 20.32
N GLU A 220 12.50 7.23 19.38
CA GLU A 220 11.26 7.81 18.88
C GLU A 220 10.46 6.81 18.05
N GLU A 221 11.10 6.13 17.09
CA GLU A 221 10.45 5.11 16.26
C GLU A 221 9.93 3.95 17.10
N PHE A 222 10.74 3.47 18.07
CA PHE A 222 10.32 2.44 19.01
C PHE A 222 9.16 2.92 19.89
N GLY A 223 9.21 4.18 20.34
CA GLY A 223 8.13 4.82 21.08
C GLY A 223 6.81 4.85 20.31
N ARG A 224 6.86 5.19 19.01
CA ARG A 224 5.69 5.15 18.10
C ARG A 224 5.12 3.75 17.96
N LEU A 225 5.96 2.75 17.65
CA LEU A 225 5.51 1.35 17.53
C LEU A 225 4.85 0.84 18.82
N ARG A 226 5.43 1.14 19.98
CA ARG A 226 4.85 0.78 21.28
C ARG A 226 3.52 1.48 21.51
N GLY A 227 3.42 2.76 21.14
CA GLY A 227 2.19 3.54 21.21
C GLY A 227 1.07 2.89 20.38
N ASP A 228 1.36 2.56 19.13
CA ASP A 228 0.41 1.92 18.21
C ASP A 228 -0.11 0.59 18.77
N VAL A 229 0.79 -0.29 19.22
CA VAL A 229 0.40 -1.57 19.85
C VAL A 229 -0.42 -1.34 21.12
N SER A 230 -0.05 -0.36 21.94
CA SER A 230 -0.78 -0.06 23.18
C SER A 230 -2.21 0.43 22.89
N MET A 231 -2.36 1.27 21.87
CA MET A 231 -3.67 1.75 21.41
C MET A 231 -4.53 0.61 20.89
N GLN A 232 -3.98 -0.27 20.04
CA GLN A 232 -4.72 -1.43 19.53
C GLN A 232 -5.13 -2.40 20.65
N VAL A 233 -4.26 -2.62 21.65
CA VAL A 233 -4.59 -3.43 22.83
C VAL A 233 -5.68 -2.76 23.67
N PHE A 234 -5.64 -1.44 23.81
CA PHE A 234 -6.68 -0.68 24.50
C PHE A 234 -8.03 -0.80 23.79
N GLU A 235 -8.08 -0.58 22.47
CA GLU A 235 -9.29 -0.74 21.66
C GLU A 235 -9.87 -2.15 21.77
N LEU A 236 -9.02 -3.18 21.69
CA LEU A 236 -9.44 -4.57 21.86
C LEU A 236 -10.04 -4.80 23.26
N LYS A 237 -9.40 -4.28 24.31
CA LYS A 237 -9.94 -4.40 25.67
C LYS A 237 -11.31 -3.74 25.79
N THR A 238 -11.51 -2.56 25.21
CA THR A 238 -12.79 -1.86 25.20
C THR A 238 -13.85 -2.63 24.41
N ALA A 239 -13.50 -3.15 23.23
CA ALA A 239 -14.40 -3.96 22.40
C ALA A 239 -14.83 -5.25 23.11
N LEU A 240 -13.90 -5.89 23.82
CA LEU A 240 -14.18 -7.05 24.67
C LEU A 240 -14.92 -6.66 25.97
N ARG A 241 -15.00 -5.37 26.30
CA ARG A 241 -15.47 -4.81 27.57
C ARG A 241 -14.65 -5.33 28.76
N LEU A 242 -13.34 -5.45 28.67
CA LEU A 242 -12.49 -5.91 29.77
C LEU A 242 -12.02 -4.78 30.70
N ASP A 243 -12.08 -3.55 30.21
CA ASP A 243 -11.85 -2.30 30.92
C ASP A 243 -12.87 -2.06 32.04
N SER A 244 -14.13 -2.41 31.79
CA SER A 244 -15.25 -2.28 32.74
C SER A 244 -15.38 -3.46 33.72
N LEU A 245 -14.37 -4.33 33.85
CA LEU A 245 -14.34 -5.36 34.90
C LEU A 245 -13.85 -4.72 36.21
N ALA A 246 -14.78 -4.36 37.09
CA ALA A 246 -14.49 -3.79 38.41
C ALA A 246 -14.23 -4.88 39.45
N ALA A 247 -13.63 -4.51 40.59
CA ALA A 247 -13.48 -5.42 41.72
C ALA A 247 -14.85 -5.91 42.25
N ALA A 248 -15.88 -5.06 42.18
CA ALA A 248 -17.25 -5.40 42.57
C ALA A 248 -17.85 -6.56 41.76
N ASP A 249 -17.45 -6.75 40.50
CA ASP A 249 -17.95 -7.84 39.65
C ASP A 249 -17.48 -9.23 40.13
N THR A 250 -16.39 -9.28 40.90
CA THR A 250 -15.85 -10.52 41.49
C THR A 250 -16.48 -10.88 42.84
N ALA A 251 -17.36 -10.03 43.38
CA ALA A 251 -18.01 -10.25 44.68
C ALA A 251 -18.96 -11.45 44.68
N ALA A 252 -19.44 -11.90 43.52
CA ALA A 252 -20.34 -13.05 43.37
C ALA A 252 -19.63 -14.42 43.32
N GLY A 253 -18.40 -14.53 43.84
CA GLY A 253 -17.64 -15.78 43.90
C GLY A 253 -16.99 -16.22 42.58
N ARG A 254 -17.20 -15.49 41.48
CA ARG A 254 -16.50 -15.71 40.21
C ARG A 254 -15.19 -14.95 40.18
N SER A 255 -14.12 -15.62 39.79
CA SER A 255 -12.83 -15.00 39.57
C SER A 255 -12.86 -14.00 38.41
N ARG A 256 -11.98 -13.00 38.47
CA ARG A 256 -11.79 -12.03 37.37
C ARG A 256 -11.51 -12.72 36.02
N ARG A 257 -10.81 -13.86 36.05
CA ARG A 257 -10.50 -14.67 34.87
C ARG A 257 -11.77 -15.27 34.25
N GLU A 258 -12.67 -15.83 35.05
CA GLU A 258 -13.93 -16.42 34.56
C GLU A 258 -14.87 -15.37 33.96
N LEU A 259 -14.90 -14.17 34.53
CA LEU A 259 -15.68 -13.05 33.99
C LEU A 259 -15.09 -12.54 32.67
N ALA A 260 -13.77 -12.42 32.59
CA ALA A 260 -13.08 -12.05 31.36
C ALA A 260 -13.31 -13.09 30.25
N ALA A 261 -13.20 -14.39 30.57
CA ALA A 261 -13.47 -15.47 29.63
C ALA A 261 -14.89 -15.39 29.06
N ALA A 262 -15.90 -15.21 29.92
CA ALA A 262 -17.28 -15.05 29.48
C ALA A 262 -17.48 -13.84 28.56
N ARG A 263 -16.79 -12.71 28.79
CA ARG A 263 -16.86 -11.53 27.91
C ARG A 263 -16.18 -11.77 26.56
N VAL A 264 -15.09 -12.54 26.53
CA VAL A 264 -14.40 -12.96 25.29
C VAL A 264 -15.29 -13.91 24.49
N ASP A 265 -15.87 -14.93 25.14
CA ASP A 265 -16.74 -15.91 24.49
C ASP A 265 -18.00 -15.28 23.89
N ALA A 266 -18.54 -14.24 24.54
CA ALA A 266 -19.69 -13.50 24.04
C ALA A 266 -19.37 -12.54 22.88
N TYR A 267 -18.09 -12.22 22.64
CA TYR A 267 -17.70 -11.19 21.67
C TYR A 267 -18.12 -11.51 20.23
N PRO A 268 -17.91 -12.72 19.68
CA PRO A 268 -18.36 -13.05 18.33
C PRO A 268 -19.88 -12.89 18.15
N GLY A 269 -20.68 -13.24 19.18
CA GLY A 269 -22.12 -13.05 19.17
C GLY A 269 -22.52 -11.57 19.05
N ARG A 270 -21.86 -10.70 19.83
CA ARG A 270 -22.10 -9.24 19.75
C ARG A 270 -21.75 -8.66 18.38
N ILE A 271 -20.66 -9.11 17.76
CA ILE A 271 -20.29 -8.67 16.41
C ILE A 271 -21.35 -9.07 15.37
N ALA A 272 -21.98 -10.24 15.54
CA ALA A 272 -23.04 -10.68 14.64
C ALA A 272 -24.30 -9.81 14.77
N GLU A 273 -24.60 -9.30 15.96
CA GLU A 273 -25.73 -8.40 16.23
C GLU A 273 -25.45 -6.94 15.80
N GLU A 274 -24.23 -6.45 16.02
CA GLU A 274 -23.78 -5.09 15.69
C GLU A 274 -22.54 -5.13 14.79
N PRO A 275 -22.71 -5.20 13.45
CA PRO A 275 -21.63 -5.55 12.52
C PRO A 275 -20.48 -4.54 12.39
N GLN A 276 -20.56 -3.36 12.99
CA GLN A 276 -19.76 -2.22 12.52
C GLN A 276 -18.32 -2.15 13.02
N SER A 277 -17.81 -3.00 13.92
CA SER A 277 -16.37 -2.95 14.29
C SER A 277 -15.86 -4.25 14.94
N LEU A 278 -15.50 -5.24 14.12
CA LEU A 278 -14.57 -6.28 14.56
C LEU A 278 -13.22 -5.59 14.86
N VAL A 279 -12.77 -5.66 16.11
CA VAL A 279 -11.43 -5.24 16.51
C VAL A 279 -10.54 -6.48 16.51
N PRO A 280 -9.58 -6.59 15.58
CA PRO A 280 -8.71 -7.77 15.50
C PRO A 280 -7.77 -7.83 16.70
N VAL A 281 -7.35 -9.04 17.07
CA VAL A 281 -6.26 -9.20 18.04
C VAL A 281 -4.96 -8.73 17.39
N PRO A 282 -4.23 -7.76 17.97
CA PRO A 282 -2.98 -7.27 17.41
C PRO A 282 -1.97 -8.39 17.26
N ALA A 283 -1.26 -8.44 16.13
CA ALA A 283 -0.32 -9.53 15.84
C ALA A 283 0.72 -9.77 16.94
N PRO A 284 1.37 -8.73 17.53
CA PRO A 284 2.31 -8.94 18.63
C PRO A 284 1.68 -9.60 19.87
N LEU A 285 0.43 -9.23 20.19
CA LEU A 285 -0.30 -9.85 21.29
C LEU A 285 -0.69 -11.29 20.96
N ALA A 286 -1.19 -11.52 19.75
CA ALA A 286 -1.60 -12.85 19.31
C ALA A 286 -0.43 -13.84 19.32
N ASP A 287 0.73 -13.43 18.81
CA ASP A 287 1.95 -14.24 18.81
C ASP A 287 2.41 -14.54 20.25
N HIS A 288 2.44 -13.52 21.12
CA HIS A 288 2.79 -13.70 22.54
C HIS A 288 1.85 -14.66 23.29
N LEU A 289 0.55 -14.60 23.03
CA LEU A 289 -0.43 -15.49 23.65
C LEU A 289 -0.26 -16.94 23.18
N ARG A 290 -0.02 -17.14 21.87
CA ARG A 290 0.16 -18.46 21.26
C ARG A 290 1.45 -19.16 21.66
N GLU A 291 2.48 -18.41 22.04
CA GLU A 291 3.72 -18.98 22.61
C GLU A 291 3.53 -19.54 24.02
N ARG A 292 2.58 -18.99 24.78
CA ARG A 292 2.37 -19.34 26.19
C ARG A 292 1.32 -20.41 26.43
N VAL A 293 0.38 -20.58 25.50
CA VAL A 293 -0.78 -21.45 25.69
C VAL A 293 -0.96 -22.35 24.47
N ALA A 294 -1.18 -23.64 24.72
CA ALA A 294 -1.54 -24.58 23.66
C ALA A 294 -2.88 -24.17 23.03
N TRP A 295 -2.93 -24.13 21.71
CA TRP A 295 -4.12 -23.76 20.97
C TRP A 295 -4.30 -24.70 19.77
N ARG A 296 -5.55 -24.80 19.30
CA ARG A 296 -5.90 -25.56 18.11
C ARG A 296 -7.09 -24.92 17.43
N VAL A 297 -7.04 -24.80 16.11
CA VAL A 297 -8.20 -24.45 15.29
C VAL A 297 -8.92 -25.76 14.94
N TYR A 298 -10.24 -25.76 15.08
CA TYR A 298 -11.09 -26.89 14.69
C TYR A 298 -11.78 -26.56 13.36
N PRO A 299 -11.33 -27.11 12.21
CA PRO A 299 -11.88 -26.75 10.90
C PRO A 299 -13.39 -26.97 10.78
N ALA A 300 -13.90 -28.07 11.35
CA ALA A 300 -15.33 -28.35 11.39
C ALA A 300 -16.12 -27.30 12.21
N GLY A 301 -15.49 -26.71 13.23
CA GLY A 301 -16.07 -25.59 13.99
C GLY A 301 -16.16 -24.33 13.15
N LEU A 302 -15.08 -23.96 12.46
CA LEU A 302 -15.06 -22.81 11.54
C LEU A 302 -16.09 -22.95 10.42
N GLN A 303 -16.17 -24.12 9.78
CA GLN A 303 -17.14 -24.37 8.71
C GLN A 303 -18.58 -24.20 9.21
N ARG A 304 -18.91 -24.79 10.38
CA ARG A 304 -20.23 -24.62 10.99
C ARG A 304 -20.54 -23.16 11.32
N ALA A 305 -19.58 -22.41 11.85
CA ALA A 305 -19.77 -20.98 12.11
C ALA A 305 -20.05 -20.20 10.81
N PHE A 306 -19.35 -20.54 9.72
CA PHE A 306 -19.55 -19.94 8.41
C PHE A 306 -20.94 -20.26 7.83
N ASP A 307 -21.38 -21.51 7.96
CA ASP A 307 -22.70 -21.95 7.52
C ASP A 307 -23.83 -21.24 8.29
N LEU A 308 -23.68 -21.10 9.61
CA LEU A 308 -24.60 -20.35 10.47
C LEU A 308 -24.67 -18.87 10.07
N ALA A 309 -23.52 -18.22 9.84
CA ALA A 309 -23.47 -16.83 9.41
C ALA A 309 -24.15 -16.62 8.05
N ARG A 310 -23.95 -17.56 7.10
CA ARG A 310 -24.60 -17.53 5.79
C ARG A 310 -26.13 -17.67 5.91
N ALA A 311 -26.59 -18.57 6.78
CA ALA A 311 -28.02 -18.75 7.04
C ALA A 311 -28.66 -17.50 7.66
N GLN A 312 -27.98 -16.85 8.62
CA GLN A 312 -28.45 -15.60 9.21
C GLN A 312 -28.52 -14.47 8.17
N ARG A 313 -27.51 -14.32 7.32
CA ARG A 313 -27.52 -13.32 6.24
C ARG A 313 -28.69 -13.55 5.27
N ALA A 314 -28.89 -14.80 4.83
CA ALA A 314 -30.01 -15.15 3.96
C ALA A 314 -31.37 -14.82 4.61
N ALA A 315 -31.52 -15.02 5.92
CA ALA A 315 -32.73 -14.67 6.66
C ALA A 315 -32.94 -13.14 6.74
N LEU A 316 -31.87 -12.37 6.99
CA LEU A 316 -31.91 -10.90 7.02
C LEU A 316 -32.24 -10.30 5.64
N ASP A 317 -31.62 -10.80 4.58
CA ASP A 317 -31.89 -10.37 3.20
C ASP A 317 -33.34 -10.71 2.79
N SER A 318 -33.86 -11.86 3.23
CA SER A 318 -35.26 -12.27 3.04
C SER A 318 -36.25 -11.41 3.83
N ALA A 319 -35.84 -10.88 4.99
CA ALA A 319 -36.63 -9.95 5.80
C ALA A 319 -36.61 -8.52 5.22
N ALA A 320 -35.47 -8.07 4.67
CA ALA A 320 -35.34 -6.77 4.02
C ALA A 320 -36.10 -6.70 2.68
N GLY A 321 -36.11 -7.79 1.90
CA GLY A 321 -36.90 -7.89 0.66
C GLY A 321 -38.43 -7.88 0.86
N ARG A 322 -38.91 -7.97 2.11
CA ARG A 322 -40.34 -7.87 2.45
C ARG A 322 -40.79 -6.42 2.73
N VAL A 323 -39.88 -5.44 2.73
CA VAL A 323 -40.19 -4.04 3.09
C VAL A 323 -39.79 -3.09 1.95
N ALA A 324 -40.62 -2.99 0.90
CA ALA A 324 -40.97 -1.75 0.16
C ALA A 324 -41.82 -2.04 -1.11
N PRO A 325 -42.71 -1.11 -1.55
CA PRO A 325 -43.63 -0.28 -0.80
C PRO A 325 -45.10 -0.60 -1.16
N GLU A 326 -46.02 -0.48 -0.20
CA GLU A 326 -47.44 -0.34 -0.52
C GLU A 326 -47.64 0.95 -1.33
N GLY A 327 -48.14 0.77 -2.54
CA GLY A 327 -48.41 1.86 -3.48
C GLY A 327 -49.39 2.87 -2.90
N ARG A 328 -48.99 4.14 -2.91
CA ARG A 328 -49.94 5.23 -3.10
C ARG A 328 -50.19 5.36 -4.60
N ARG A 329 -51.45 5.10 -4.96
CA ARG A 329 -52.04 5.37 -6.28
C ARG A 329 -52.05 6.85 -6.59
#